data_AF-X1FQU6-F1
#
_entry.id   AF-X1FQU6-F1
#
_cell.length_a   1.000
_cell.length_b   1.000
_cell.length_c   1.000
_cell.angle_alpha   90.00
_cell.angle_beta   90.00
_cell.angle_gamma   90.00
#
_symmetry.space_group_name_H-M   'P 1'
#
loop_
_entity.id
_entity.type
_entity.pdbx_description
1 polymer ?
#
loop_
_entity_poly.entity_id
_entity_poly.type
_entity_poly.pdbx_seq_one_letter_code
_entity_poly.pdbx_strand_id
1 'polypeptide(L)'
;GVPAPVKNPEFVDVVVFRENTDDIYLGIEWEAYSKEATKIIGFLSNEFKISVNEDSGIGIKPMSEFKSKRLIRKAIKYAIENNKPNVTLVHKGNIMKYTEGAFKKWGYEVAQKEFRDKIVTEDEVYTTYKGKVPLNKIIIKDRITDAMFQQILLEYTRRIL
;
A
#
# COMPACT_ATOMS: atom_id res chain seq x y z
N GLY A 1 28.45 -6.90 16.26
CA GLY A 1 27.25 -6.67 15.43
C GLY A 1 26.07 -7.39 16.05
N VAL A 2 24.85 -7.02 15.71
CA VAL A 2 23.64 -7.76 16.09
C VAL A 2 23.48 -8.94 15.12
N PRO A 3 23.18 -10.17 15.58
CA PRO A 3 22.99 -11.31 14.69
C PRO A 3 21.83 -11.05 13.72
N ALA A 4 22.05 -11.30 12.43
CA ALA A 4 21.05 -11.13 11.38
C ALA A 4 20.97 -12.37 10.49
N PRO A 5 19.77 -12.84 10.12
CA PRO A 5 19.59 -14.04 9.32
C PRO A 5 19.75 -13.81 7.80
N VAL A 6 19.90 -12.55 7.37
CA VAL A 6 20.06 -12.16 5.95
C VAL A 6 21.52 -11.90 5.63
N LYS A 7 21.92 -12.11 4.36
CA LYS A 7 23.33 -12.00 3.94
C LYS A 7 23.93 -10.61 4.10
N ASN A 8 23.15 -9.56 3.80
CA ASN A 8 23.62 -8.17 3.79
C ASN A 8 22.65 -7.25 4.58
N PRO A 9 22.55 -7.41 5.91
CA PRO A 9 21.62 -6.66 6.76
C PRO A 9 21.88 -5.15 6.78
N GLU A 10 23.12 -4.72 6.52
CA GLU A 10 23.55 -3.32 6.49
C GLU A 10 22.91 -2.50 5.36
N PHE A 11 22.35 -3.16 4.34
CA PHE A 11 21.62 -2.48 3.26
C PHE A 11 20.15 -2.25 3.57
N VAL A 12 19.65 -2.76 4.72
CA VAL A 12 18.26 -2.57 5.12
C VAL A 12 18.10 -1.22 5.85
N ASP A 13 17.79 -0.17 5.09
CA ASP A 13 17.40 1.15 5.62
C ASP A 13 16.00 1.52 5.12
N VAL A 14 14.97 1.11 5.87
CA VAL A 14 13.56 1.28 5.51
C VAL A 14 12.78 1.90 6.67
N VAL A 15 11.87 2.81 6.34
CA VAL A 15 10.91 3.37 7.28
C VAL A 15 9.50 2.98 6.81
N VAL A 16 8.74 2.32 7.67
CA VAL A 16 7.40 1.84 7.35
C VAL A 16 6.35 2.81 7.88
N PHE A 17 5.59 3.40 6.95
CA PHE A 17 4.38 4.14 7.26
C PHE A 17 3.17 3.22 7.09
N ARG A 18 2.54 2.87 8.20
CA ARG A 18 1.37 1.99 8.23
C ARG A 18 0.13 2.75 8.68
N GLU A 19 -0.95 2.60 7.93
CA GLU A 19 -2.28 3.03 8.36
C GLU A 19 -2.75 2.11 9.50
N ASN A 20 -3.27 2.68 10.58
CA ASN A 20 -3.65 1.93 11.78
C ASN A 20 -5.04 2.30 12.31
N THR A 21 -5.89 2.88 11.47
CA THR A 21 -7.24 3.36 11.85
C THR A 21 -8.35 2.93 10.89
N ASP A 22 -8.04 2.23 9.80
CA ASP A 22 -8.94 1.60 8.82
C ASP A 22 -8.60 0.09 8.71
N ASP A 23 -9.05 -0.54 7.62
CA ASP A 23 -8.76 -1.93 7.26
C ASP A 23 -9.45 -2.94 8.20
N ILE A 24 -9.17 -4.23 7.99
CA ILE A 24 -9.63 -5.34 8.83
C ILE A 24 -9.26 -5.17 10.31
N TYR A 25 -8.26 -4.34 10.62
CA TYR A 25 -7.84 -4.02 11.99
C TYR A 25 -8.88 -3.24 12.80
N LEU A 26 -9.94 -2.76 12.16
CA LEU A 26 -11.11 -2.23 12.87
C LEU A 26 -11.90 -3.31 13.63
N GLY A 27 -11.70 -4.61 13.33
CA GLY A 27 -12.39 -5.70 14.01
C GLY A 27 -13.90 -5.70 13.77
N ILE A 28 -14.35 -5.18 12.62
CA ILE A 28 -15.76 -5.22 12.24
C ILE A 28 -16.03 -6.59 11.62
N GLU A 29 -16.40 -7.55 12.47
CA GLU A 29 -16.59 -8.93 12.09
C GLU A 29 -17.67 -9.64 12.92
N TRP A 30 -18.18 -10.74 12.37
CA TRP A 30 -19.21 -11.58 12.98
C TRP A 30 -18.85 -13.06 12.81
N GLU A 31 -19.07 -13.83 13.88
CA GLU A 31 -18.79 -15.27 13.92
C GLU A 31 -19.68 -16.04 12.93
N ALA A 32 -19.14 -17.14 12.38
CA ALA A 32 -19.91 -18.07 11.56
C ALA A 32 -21.17 -18.55 12.31
N TYR A 33 -22.26 -18.75 11.58
CA TYR A 33 -23.58 -19.15 12.12
C TYR A 33 -24.23 -18.16 13.12
N SER A 34 -23.63 -17.01 13.40
CA SER A 34 -24.28 -15.97 14.20
C SER A 34 -25.50 -15.37 13.48
N LYS A 35 -26.46 -14.83 14.26
CA LYS A 35 -27.66 -14.18 13.70
C LYS A 35 -27.28 -13.01 12.78
N GLU A 36 -26.23 -12.29 13.13
CA GLU A 36 -25.69 -11.16 12.40
C GLU A 36 -25.04 -11.60 11.09
N ALA A 37 -24.17 -12.62 11.11
CA ALA A 37 -23.54 -13.15 9.91
C ALA A 37 -24.58 -13.68 8.92
N THR A 38 -25.58 -14.44 9.38
CA THR A 38 -26.68 -14.94 8.53
C THR A 38 -27.47 -13.80 7.89
N LYS A 39 -27.76 -12.73 8.63
CA LYS A 39 -28.44 -11.54 8.08
C LYS A 39 -27.60 -10.87 6.99
N ILE A 40 -26.29 -10.73 7.19
CA ILE A 40 -25.40 -10.11 6.21
C ILE A 40 -25.28 -10.99 4.96
N ILE A 41 -25.08 -12.30 5.12
CA ILE A 41 -25.06 -13.26 4.01
C ILE A 41 -26.36 -13.19 3.21
N GLY A 42 -27.52 -13.20 3.89
CA GLY A 42 -28.82 -13.05 3.26
C GLY A 42 -28.96 -11.73 2.50
N PHE A 43 -28.52 -10.62 3.10
CA PHE A 43 -28.51 -9.31 2.45
C PHE A 43 -27.64 -9.29 1.19
N LEU A 44 -26.40 -9.80 1.26
CA LEU A 44 -25.49 -9.88 0.12
C LEU A 44 -26.06 -10.73 -1.03
N SER A 45 -26.70 -11.86 -0.69
CA SER A 45 -27.35 -12.75 -1.66
C SER A 45 -28.58 -12.09 -2.31
N ASN A 46 -29.44 -11.45 -1.51
CA ASN A 46 -30.68 -10.87 -2.00
C ASN A 46 -30.46 -9.60 -2.84
N GLU A 47 -29.64 -8.66 -2.34
CA GLU A 47 -29.45 -7.34 -2.94
C GLU A 47 -28.38 -7.34 -4.04
N PHE A 48 -27.25 -8.02 -3.80
CA PHE A 48 -26.10 -7.96 -4.69
C PHE A 48 -25.84 -9.25 -5.48
N LYS A 49 -26.65 -10.30 -5.26
CA LYS A 49 -26.51 -11.62 -5.88
C LYS A 49 -25.13 -12.24 -5.63
N ILE A 50 -24.57 -11.99 -4.44
CA ILE A 50 -23.28 -12.54 -4.00
C ILE A 50 -23.55 -13.78 -3.15
N SER A 51 -23.00 -14.92 -3.56
CA SER A 51 -23.07 -16.17 -2.81
C SER A 51 -21.92 -16.25 -1.79
N VAL A 52 -22.27 -16.46 -0.53
CA VAL A 52 -21.34 -16.73 0.58
C VAL A 52 -21.89 -17.95 1.34
N ASN A 53 -21.01 -18.87 1.74
CA ASN A 53 -21.44 -20.07 2.46
C ASN A 53 -21.95 -19.71 3.86
N GLU A 54 -22.96 -20.42 4.36
CA GLU A 54 -23.58 -20.17 5.67
C GLU A 54 -22.62 -20.42 6.85
N ASP A 55 -21.59 -21.24 6.63
CA ASP A 55 -20.54 -21.56 7.58
C ASP A 55 -19.38 -20.55 7.61
N SER A 56 -19.53 -19.41 6.91
CA SER A 56 -18.51 -18.38 6.84
C SER A 56 -18.64 -17.36 7.97
N GLY A 57 -17.52 -17.05 8.63
CA GLY A 57 -17.36 -15.81 9.37
C GLY A 57 -17.32 -14.63 8.41
N ILE A 58 -17.86 -13.47 8.80
CA ILE A 58 -17.97 -12.29 7.93
C ILE A 58 -17.16 -11.16 8.52
N GLY A 59 -16.30 -10.55 7.70
CA GLY A 59 -15.53 -9.36 8.07
C GLY A 59 -15.66 -8.25 7.03
N ILE A 60 -15.53 -6.99 7.48
CA ILE A 60 -15.59 -5.81 6.61
C ILE A 60 -14.24 -5.10 6.61
N LYS A 61 -13.74 -4.81 5.41
CA LYS A 61 -12.51 -4.05 5.17
C LYS A 61 -12.84 -2.68 4.57
N PRO A 62 -13.11 -1.65 5.38
CA PRO A 62 -13.24 -0.29 4.86
C PRO A 62 -11.85 0.33 4.71
N MET A 63 -11.65 1.05 3.61
CA MET A 63 -10.49 1.93 3.42
C MET A 63 -10.99 3.26 2.86
N SER A 64 -10.64 4.35 3.52
CA SER A 64 -11.12 5.68 3.17
C SER A 64 -10.05 6.51 2.45
N GLU A 65 -10.51 7.39 1.56
CA GLU A 65 -9.65 8.34 0.87
C GLU A 65 -8.92 9.26 1.85
N PHE A 66 -9.65 9.83 2.81
CA PHE A 66 -9.10 10.77 3.79
C PHE A 66 -7.94 10.16 4.58
N LYS A 67 -8.12 8.98 5.19
CA LYS A 67 -7.08 8.33 6.00
C LYS A 67 -5.89 7.89 5.14
N SER A 68 -6.16 7.36 3.94
CA SER A 68 -5.12 6.99 2.96
C SER A 68 -4.27 8.19 2.58
N LYS A 69 -4.90 9.27 2.11
CA LYS A 69 -4.19 10.50 1.71
C LYS A 69 -3.41 11.11 2.87
N ARG A 70 -3.98 11.11 4.09
CA ARG A 70 -3.28 11.59 5.30
C ARG A 70 -1.97 10.84 5.55
N LEU A 71 -2.00 9.50 5.51
CA LEU A 71 -0.81 8.67 5.69
C LEU A 71 0.23 8.93 4.59
N ILE A 72 -0.20 8.87 3.33
CA ILE A 72 0.69 8.96 2.17
C ILE A 72 1.37 10.32 2.12
N ARG A 73 0.63 11.40 2.40
CA ARG A 73 1.19 12.75 2.52
C ARG A 73 2.28 12.82 3.59
N LYS A 74 2.07 12.18 4.74
CA LYS A 74 3.07 12.12 5.82
C LYS A 74 4.33 11.35 5.37
N ALA A 75 4.15 10.23 4.68
CA ALA A 75 5.27 9.44 4.16
C ALA A 75 6.10 10.19 3.10
N ILE A 76 5.43 10.89 2.17
CA ILE A 76 6.11 11.71 1.14
C ILE A 76 6.87 12.87 1.78
N LYS A 77 6.25 13.60 2.72
CA LYS A 77 6.93 14.67 3.47
C LYS A 77 8.17 14.16 4.19
N TYR A 78 8.03 13.05 4.91
CA TYR A 78 9.16 12.43 5.61
C TYR A 78 10.29 12.07 4.64
N ALA A 79 9.96 11.47 3.49
CA ALA A 79 10.96 11.10 2.50
C ALA A 79 11.72 12.32 1.95
N ILE A 80 11.03 13.42 1.69
CA ILE A 80 11.65 14.68 1.24
C ILE A 80 12.54 15.27 2.35
N GLU A 81 12.02 15.40 3.57
CA GLU A 81 12.73 16.00 4.71
C GLU A 81 13.97 15.20 5.13
N ASN A 82 13.96 13.89 4.90
CA ASN A 82 15.04 12.97 5.30
C ASN A 82 15.84 12.45 4.10
N ASN A 83 15.74 13.09 2.94
CA ASN A 83 16.46 12.73 1.71
C ASN A 83 16.38 11.24 1.34
N LYS A 84 15.21 10.61 1.56
CA LYS A 84 14.98 9.23 1.17
C LYS A 84 14.76 9.17 -0.36
N PRO A 85 15.31 8.16 -1.04
CA PRO A 85 15.33 8.13 -2.51
C PRO A 85 13.95 7.84 -3.13
N ASN A 86 13.06 7.19 -2.40
CA ASN A 86 11.75 6.80 -2.92
C ASN A 86 10.70 6.60 -1.83
N VAL A 87 9.44 6.62 -2.24
CA VAL A 87 8.29 6.12 -1.48
C VAL A 87 7.64 5.01 -2.31
N THR A 88 7.45 3.85 -1.68
CA THR A 88 6.81 2.70 -2.30
C THR A 88 5.43 2.49 -1.69
N LEU A 89 4.39 2.57 -2.52
CA LEU A 89 3.01 2.21 -2.15
C LEU A 89 2.84 0.70 -2.26
N VAL A 90 2.71 0.02 -1.13
CA VAL A 90 2.53 -1.44 -1.08
C VAL A 90 1.04 -1.74 -0.98
N HIS A 91 0.52 -2.56 -1.89
CA HIS A 91 -0.92 -2.82 -1.96
C HIS A 91 -1.24 -4.17 -2.66
N LYS A 92 -2.44 -4.72 -2.47
CA LYS A 92 -2.94 -5.90 -3.22
C LYS A 92 -4.09 -5.54 -4.17
N GLY A 93 -3.92 -4.43 -4.89
CA GLY A 93 -4.95 -3.82 -5.73
C GLY A 93 -5.31 -4.56 -7.01
N ASN A 94 -4.52 -5.57 -7.40
CA ASN A 94 -4.88 -6.48 -8.49
C ASN A 94 -6.08 -7.38 -8.13
N ILE A 95 -6.19 -7.75 -6.86
CA ILE A 95 -7.32 -8.54 -6.31
C ILE A 95 -8.35 -7.59 -5.70
N MET A 96 -7.93 -6.72 -4.78
CA MET A 96 -8.80 -5.81 -4.03
C MET A 96 -8.86 -4.41 -4.68
N LYS A 97 -9.51 -4.33 -5.85
CA LYS A 97 -9.50 -3.13 -6.71
C LYS A 97 -10.02 -1.85 -6.03
N TYR A 98 -11.04 -1.96 -5.18
CA TYR A 98 -11.74 -0.80 -4.62
C TYR A 98 -11.30 -0.38 -3.21
N THR A 99 -10.39 -1.13 -2.59
CA THR A 99 -9.79 -0.78 -1.29
C THR A 99 -8.29 -0.56 -1.46
N GLU A 100 -7.53 -1.62 -1.69
CA GLU A 100 -6.07 -1.56 -1.94
C GLU A 100 -5.73 -0.86 -3.27
N GLY A 101 -6.53 -1.11 -4.31
CA GLY A 101 -6.37 -0.41 -5.59
C GLY A 101 -6.71 1.08 -5.47
N ALA A 102 -7.71 1.42 -4.65
CA ALA A 102 -8.05 2.80 -4.34
C ALA A 102 -6.94 3.48 -3.52
N PHE A 103 -6.36 2.80 -2.52
CA PHE A 103 -5.20 3.28 -1.77
C PHE A 103 -4.04 3.67 -2.69
N LYS A 104 -3.69 2.80 -3.66
CA LYS A 104 -2.69 3.14 -4.69
C LYS A 104 -3.09 4.39 -5.45
N LYS A 105 -4.31 4.43 -5.99
CA LYS A 105 -4.82 5.55 -6.80
C LYS A 105 -4.72 6.87 -6.04
N TRP A 106 -5.23 6.91 -4.81
CA TRP A 106 -5.18 8.11 -3.97
C TRP A 106 -3.74 8.50 -3.61
N GLY A 107 -2.82 7.54 -3.49
CA GLY A 107 -1.41 7.82 -3.24
C GLY A 107 -0.72 8.53 -4.40
N TYR A 108 -0.90 8.03 -5.62
CA TYR A 108 -0.41 8.72 -6.81
C TYR A 108 -1.08 10.08 -6.99
N GLU A 109 -2.36 10.19 -6.69
CA GLU A 109 -3.08 11.47 -6.74
C GLU A 109 -2.46 12.50 -5.79
N VAL A 110 -2.18 12.15 -4.53
CA VAL A 110 -1.51 13.05 -3.57
C VAL A 110 -0.12 13.43 -4.07
N ALA A 111 0.68 12.45 -4.51
CA ALA A 111 2.01 12.72 -5.02
C ALA A 111 1.98 13.72 -6.19
N GLN A 112 1.08 13.52 -7.16
CA GLN A 112 0.98 14.36 -8.34
C GLN A 112 0.35 15.72 -8.08
N LYS A 113 -0.64 15.83 -7.19
CA LYS A 113 -1.32 17.11 -6.93
C LYS A 113 -0.58 18.00 -5.95
N GLU A 114 0.11 17.43 -4.97
CA GLU A 114 0.66 18.19 -3.84
C GLU A 114 2.19 18.26 -3.83
N PHE A 115 2.87 17.34 -4.55
CA PHE A 115 4.33 17.21 -4.48
C PHE A 115 4.98 17.13 -5.87
N ARG A 116 4.31 17.56 -6.94
CA ARG A 116 4.73 17.34 -8.33
C ARG A 116 6.18 17.75 -8.61
N ASP A 117 6.59 18.88 -8.05
CA ASP A 117 7.89 19.50 -8.25
C ASP A 117 9.01 18.71 -7.57
N LYS A 118 8.65 17.90 -6.56
CA LYS A 118 9.57 17.13 -5.70
C LYS A 118 9.58 15.64 -6.01
N ILE A 119 8.70 15.18 -6.90
CA ILE A 119 8.56 13.76 -7.21
C ILE A 119 8.74 13.47 -8.70
N VAL A 120 9.05 12.22 -8.98
CA VAL A 120 8.94 11.57 -10.30
C VAL A 120 8.29 10.21 -10.11
N THR A 121 7.44 9.75 -11.01
CA THR A 121 6.94 8.36 -10.94
C THR A 121 7.97 7.40 -11.52
N GLU A 122 7.98 6.14 -11.08
CA GLU A 122 8.89 5.14 -11.66
C GLU A 122 8.68 4.99 -13.18
N ASP A 123 7.44 5.08 -13.66
CA ASP A 123 7.14 5.08 -15.09
C ASP A 123 7.80 6.27 -15.82
N GLU A 124 7.68 7.48 -15.28
CA GLU A 124 8.31 8.68 -15.85
C GLU A 124 9.84 8.57 -15.91
N VAL A 125 10.46 7.94 -14.91
CA VAL A 125 11.91 7.69 -14.92
C VAL A 125 12.30 6.91 -16.18
N TYR A 126 11.56 5.88 -16.57
CA TYR A 126 11.86 5.08 -17.75
C TYR A 126 11.40 5.72 -19.06
N THR A 127 10.18 6.25 -19.10
CA THR A 127 9.55 6.75 -20.34
C THR A 127 10.07 8.14 -20.73
N THR A 128 10.23 9.03 -19.76
CA THR A 128 10.57 10.44 -20.00
C THR A 128 12.05 10.70 -19.77
N TYR A 129 12.61 10.18 -18.68
CA TYR A 129 13.99 10.47 -18.27
C TYR A 129 15.00 9.37 -18.63
N LYS A 130 14.59 8.37 -19.43
CA LYS A 130 15.47 7.31 -20.00
C LYS A 130 16.29 6.57 -18.93
N GLY A 131 15.65 6.26 -17.81
CA GLY A 131 16.25 5.56 -16.67
C GLY A 131 16.99 6.46 -15.68
N LYS A 132 17.13 7.76 -15.95
CA LYS A 132 17.84 8.69 -15.06
C LYS A 132 16.87 9.39 -14.12
N VAL A 133 17.12 9.32 -12.82
CA VAL A 133 16.32 10.03 -11.81
C VAL A 133 16.70 11.52 -11.85
N PRO A 134 15.75 12.45 -12.03
CA PRO A 134 16.04 13.87 -11.98
C PRO A 134 16.60 14.28 -10.62
N LEU A 135 17.50 15.27 -10.61
CA LEU A 135 18.11 15.78 -9.39
C LEU A 135 17.03 16.32 -8.43
N ASN A 136 17.20 16.08 -7.13
CA ASN A 136 16.32 16.56 -6.06
C ASN A 136 14.86 16.07 -6.16
N LYS A 137 14.60 14.99 -6.90
CA LYS A 137 13.29 14.33 -6.96
C LYS A 137 13.33 12.97 -6.29
N ILE A 138 12.30 12.66 -5.52
CA ILE A 138 12.08 11.31 -4.98
C ILE A 138 11.21 10.49 -5.94
N ILE A 139 11.45 9.19 -5.99
CA ILE A 139 10.66 8.30 -6.85
C ILE A 139 9.40 7.85 -6.12
N ILE A 140 8.25 7.96 -6.78
CA ILE A 140 7.00 7.34 -6.33
C ILE A 140 6.76 6.09 -7.16
N LYS A 141 6.64 4.95 -6.48
CA LYS A 141 6.43 3.65 -7.10
C LYS A 141 5.45 2.81 -6.30
N ASP A 142 4.96 1.72 -6.89
CA ASP A 142 4.08 0.77 -6.22
C ASP A 142 4.53 -0.67 -6.41
N ARG A 143 4.21 -1.52 -5.44
CA ARG A 143 4.51 -2.96 -5.46
C ARG A 143 3.35 -3.75 -4.89
N ILE A 144 3.14 -4.94 -5.45
CA ILE A 144 2.16 -5.88 -4.92
C ILE A 144 2.68 -6.45 -3.59
N THR A 145 1.82 -6.54 -2.57
CA THR A 145 2.22 -6.90 -1.19
C THR A 145 3.03 -8.19 -1.08
N ASP A 146 2.67 -9.25 -1.81
CA ASP A 146 3.42 -10.51 -1.83
C ASP A 146 4.81 -10.38 -2.47
N ALA A 147 4.91 -9.65 -3.57
CA ALA A 147 6.18 -9.36 -4.21
C ALA A 147 7.09 -8.50 -3.31
N MET A 148 6.52 -7.67 -2.44
CA MET A 148 7.29 -6.78 -1.55
C MET A 148 8.19 -7.54 -0.58
N PHE A 149 7.75 -8.70 -0.05
CA PHE A 149 8.60 -9.52 0.84
C PHE A 149 9.87 -10.00 0.13
N GLN A 150 9.74 -10.43 -1.13
CA GLN A 150 10.88 -10.82 -1.95
C GLN A 150 11.75 -9.62 -2.30
N GLN A 151 11.15 -8.48 -2.65
CA GLN A 151 11.90 -7.29 -3.03
C GLN A 151 12.68 -6.66 -1.90
N ILE A 152 12.15 -6.70 -0.67
CA ILE A 152 12.94 -6.35 0.50
C ILE A 152 14.17 -7.26 0.48
N LEU A 153 14.01 -8.59 0.52
CA LEU A 153 15.14 -9.54 0.55
C LEU A 153 16.16 -9.46 -0.60
N LEU A 154 15.73 -9.09 -1.80
CA LEU A 154 16.54 -9.22 -3.01
C LEU A 154 17.01 -7.88 -3.58
N GLU A 155 16.30 -6.79 -3.31
CA GLU A 155 16.47 -5.51 -4.00
C GLU A 155 16.76 -4.33 -3.06
N TYR A 156 17.31 -4.58 -1.86
CA TYR A 156 17.81 -3.54 -0.95
C TYR A 156 18.78 -2.54 -1.61
N THR A 157 19.41 -2.94 -2.72
CA THR A 157 20.46 -2.22 -3.44
C THR A 157 20.00 -1.55 -4.73
N ARG A 158 18.71 -1.50 -5.10
CA ARG A 158 18.26 -0.62 -6.20
C ARG A 158 18.24 0.86 -5.75
N ARG A 159 19.37 1.35 -5.24
CA ARG A 159 19.89 2.66 -5.63
C ARG A 159 20.09 2.55 -7.13
N ILE A 160 19.19 3.16 -7.90
CA ILE A 160 19.32 3.22 -9.35
C ILE A 160 20.69 3.85 -9.64
N LEU A 161 21.62 3.03 -10.13
CA LEU A 161 22.83 3.45 -10.85
C LEU A 161 22.47 3.59 -12.32
#